data_AF-A0A259RDG5-F1
#
_entry.id   AF-A0A259RDG5-F1
#
_cell.length_a   1.000
_cell.length_b   1.000
_cell.length_c   1.000
_cell.angle_alpha   90.00
_cell.angle_beta   90.00
_cell.angle_gamma   90.00
#
_symmetry.space_group_name_H-M   'P 1'
#
loop_
_entity.id
_entity.type
_entity.pdbx_description
1 polymer ?
#
loop_
_entity_poly.entity_id
_entity_poly.type
_entity_poly.pdbx_seq_one_letter_code
_entity_poly.pdbx_strand_id
1 'polypeptide(L)'
;MHIKIRRSYALLYRSTWVRKGSAGNTHGYTQQHYVGSIPLSAPAIPTELQSKLTTDEIAFVEAKICDPARQRAAEEQRAAEQRERDPGWRVEEAARLVREAADRSAAQPIDAALVERLQQAVGGLHAKGSAVTAVTTKSADTLAEALTAVRAAAQSVTAGHYGKAPAEGVRTTRTYKTWSQLLEAVQGENDGSLLRALQESGYVKRRG
;
A
#
# COMPACT_ATOMS: atom_id res chain seq x y z
N MET A 1 -21.54 -41.65 2.90
CA MET A 1 -20.13 -41.31 3.18
C MET A 1 -20.04 -40.42 4.40
N HIS A 2 -19.02 -40.55 5.24
CA HIS A 2 -18.75 -39.70 6.40
C HIS A 2 -17.34 -39.09 6.28
N ILE A 3 -17.21 -37.79 6.55
CA ILE A 3 -15.92 -37.09 6.53
C ILE A 3 -15.47 -36.82 7.96
N LYS A 4 -14.21 -37.11 8.28
CA LYS A 4 -13.57 -36.67 9.53
C LYS A 4 -12.40 -35.76 9.20
N ILE A 5 -12.43 -34.52 9.67
CA ILE A 5 -11.35 -33.56 9.44
C ILE A 5 -10.24 -33.77 10.46
N ARG A 6 -9.00 -33.79 9.98
CA ARG A 6 -7.77 -33.81 10.80
C ARG A 6 -6.75 -32.89 10.15
N ARG A 7 -6.37 -31.81 10.84
CA ARG A 7 -5.47 -30.77 10.30
C ARG A 7 -5.98 -30.27 8.95
N SER A 8 -5.17 -30.37 7.90
CA SER A 8 -5.47 -29.96 6.53
C SER A 8 -6.10 -31.06 5.66
N TYR A 9 -6.46 -32.22 6.23
CA TYR A 9 -6.98 -33.36 5.49
C TYR A 9 -8.39 -33.76 5.91
N ALA A 10 -9.18 -34.17 4.92
CA ALA A 10 -10.45 -34.87 5.10
C ALA A 10 -10.22 -36.38 4.95
N LEU A 11 -10.51 -37.13 6.02
CA LEU A 11 -10.53 -38.60 6.02
C LEU A 11 -11.93 -39.08 5.63
N LEU A 12 -12.01 -39.93 4.61
CA LEU A 12 -13.26 -40.43 4.04
C LEU A 12 -13.57 -41.82 4.59
N TYR A 13 -14.78 -41.98 5.13
CA TYR A 13 -15.26 -43.24 5.69
C TYR A 13 -16.59 -43.65 5.05
N ARG A 14 -16.63 -44.84 4.46
CA ARG A 14 -17.86 -45.46 3.99
C ARG A 14 -18.56 -46.14 5.15
N SER A 15 -19.81 -45.76 5.40
CA SER A 15 -20.64 -46.36 6.44
C SER A 15 -21.50 -47.48 5.85
N THR A 16 -21.48 -48.65 6.48
CA THR A 16 -22.33 -49.80 6.13
C THR A 16 -23.16 -50.18 7.34
N TRP A 17 -24.45 -50.45 7.13
CA TRP A 17 -25.34 -50.91 8.20
C TRP A 17 -25.19 -52.43 8.39
N VAL A 18 -24.84 -52.85 9.60
CA VAL A 18 -24.78 -54.25 10.01
C VAL A 18 -26.08 -54.58 10.74
N ARG A 19 -26.88 -55.48 10.16
CA ARG A 19 -28.16 -55.90 10.74
C ARG A 19 -27.95 -56.71 12.01
N LYS A 20 -28.89 -56.64 12.96
CA LYS A 20 -28.92 -57.50 14.16
C LYS A 20 -28.83 -58.98 13.75
N GLY A 21 -28.02 -59.75 14.46
CA GLY A 21 -27.87 -61.19 14.27
C GLY A 21 -27.00 -61.63 13.09
N SER A 22 -26.51 -60.71 12.25
CA SER A 22 -25.70 -61.05 11.07
C SER A 22 -24.23 -61.37 11.39
N ALA A 23 -23.74 -60.92 12.53
CA ALA A 23 -22.36 -61.13 12.99
C ALA A 23 -22.32 -61.47 14.49
N GLY A 24 -23.28 -62.25 15.00
CA GLY A 24 -23.40 -62.56 16.43
C GLY A 24 -23.79 -61.36 17.31
N ASN A 25 -24.25 -60.27 16.71
CA ASN A 25 -24.58 -59.01 17.37
C ASN A 25 -26.03 -58.95 17.88
N THR A 26 -26.23 -58.37 19.07
CA THR A 26 -27.55 -58.27 19.74
C THR A 26 -28.42 -57.11 19.23
N HIS A 27 -27.83 -56.15 18.52
CA HIS A 27 -28.50 -54.99 17.91
C HIS A 27 -27.81 -54.60 16.61
N GLY A 28 -28.53 -53.88 15.73
CA GLY A 28 -27.96 -53.34 14.50
C GLY A 28 -27.04 -52.15 14.79
N TYR A 29 -25.96 -52.03 14.02
CA TYR A 29 -24.99 -50.94 14.20
C TYR A 29 -24.41 -50.50 12.86
N THR A 30 -23.80 -49.31 12.84
CA THR A 30 -23.10 -48.80 11.65
C THR A 30 -21.61 -49.09 11.77
N GLN A 31 -21.04 -49.75 10.78
CA GLN A 31 -19.60 -49.93 10.65
C GLN A 31 -19.03 -48.88 9.70
N GLN A 32 -17.88 -48.29 10.03
CA GLN A 32 -17.20 -47.31 9.19
C GLN A 32 -15.91 -47.90 8.65
N HIS A 33 -15.76 -47.92 7.33
CA HIS A 33 -14.55 -48.37 6.64
C HIS A 33 -13.83 -47.16 6.06
N TYR A 34 -12.53 -47.03 6.35
CA TYR A 34 -11.71 -45.99 5.78
C TYR A 34 -11.47 -46.25 4.29
N VAL A 35 -11.71 -45.24 3.45
CA VAL A 35 -11.56 -45.34 1.99
C VAL A 35 -10.32 -44.60 1.50
N GLY A 36 -10.00 -43.48 2.13
CA GLY A 36 -8.85 -42.66 1.77
C GLY A 36 -8.90 -41.28 2.40
N SER A 37 -7.96 -40.43 2.04
CA SER A 37 -7.89 -39.05 2.48
C SER A 37 -7.63 -38.11 1.31
N ILE A 38 -8.16 -36.90 1.44
CA ILE A 38 -7.96 -35.83 0.46
C ILE A 38 -7.64 -34.52 1.21
N PRO A 39 -6.68 -33.71 0.73
CA PRO A 39 -6.46 -32.38 1.28
C PRO A 39 -7.74 -31.53 1.20
N LEU A 40 -8.00 -30.72 2.23
CA LEU A 40 -9.14 -29.79 2.22
C LEU A 40 -9.02 -28.68 1.17
N SER A 41 -7.80 -28.46 0.65
CA SER A 41 -7.50 -27.53 -0.44
C SER A 41 -7.47 -28.20 -1.82
N ALA A 42 -7.75 -29.50 -1.91
CA ALA A 42 -7.69 -30.21 -3.18
C ALA A 42 -8.82 -29.73 -4.12
N PRO A 43 -8.50 -29.18 -5.30
CA PRO A 43 -9.52 -28.67 -6.22
C PRO A 43 -10.20 -29.78 -7.03
N ALA A 44 -9.71 -31.03 -6.95
CA ALA A 44 -10.28 -32.19 -7.63
C ALA A 44 -9.93 -33.46 -6.83
N ILE A 45 -10.76 -34.50 -7.00
CA ILE A 45 -10.52 -35.81 -6.39
C ILE A 45 -9.38 -36.52 -7.16
N PRO A 46 -8.31 -36.96 -6.47
CA PRO A 46 -7.22 -37.71 -7.12
C PRO A 46 -7.73 -39.01 -7.76
N THR A 47 -7.21 -39.38 -8.92
CA THR A 47 -7.65 -40.57 -9.69
C THR A 47 -7.60 -41.86 -8.85
N GLU A 48 -6.56 -42.02 -8.04
CA GLU A 48 -6.42 -43.17 -7.13
C GLU A 48 -7.56 -43.27 -6.13
N LEU A 49 -8.04 -42.13 -5.62
CA LEU A 49 -9.16 -42.07 -4.69
C LEU A 49 -10.49 -42.22 -5.43
N GLN A 50 -10.61 -41.62 -6.61
CA GLN A 50 -11.80 -41.70 -7.46
C GLN A 50 -12.14 -43.16 -7.80
N SER A 51 -11.13 -44.00 -8.09
CA SER A 51 -11.32 -45.43 -8.38
C SER A 51 -11.93 -46.25 -7.23
N LYS A 52 -11.86 -45.72 -5.99
CA LYS A 52 -12.35 -46.40 -4.77
C LYS A 52 -13.74 -45.93 -4.34
N LEU A 53 -14.27 -44.88 -4.97
CA LEU A 53 -15.53 -44.22 -4.64
C LEU A 53 -16.63 -44.59 -5.63
N THR A 54 -17.87 -44.67 -5.16
CA THR A 54 -19.02 -44.77 -6.05
C THR A 54 -19.37 -43.40 -6.64
N THR A 55 -20.21 -43.35 -7.67
CA THR A 55 -20.66 -42.09 -8.28
C THR A 55 -21.27 -41.12 -7.27
N ASP A 56 -22.12 -41.62 -6.36
CA ASP A 56 -22.75 -40.79 -5.33
C ASP A 56 -21.73 -40.26 -4.31
N GLU A 57 -20.72 -41.08 -3.98
CA GLU A 57 -19.66 -40.68 -3.06
C GLU A 57 -18.70 -39.67 -3.70
N ILE A 58 -18.43 -39.81 -5.01
CA ILE A 58 -17.70 -38.82 -5.81
C ILE A 58 -18.46 -37.49 -5.75
N ALA A 59 -19.76 -37.47 -6.07
CA ALA A 59 -20.58 -36.26 -6.02
C ALA A 59 -20.59 -35.63 -4.61
N PHE A 60 -20.65 -36.45 -3.56
CA PHE A 60 -20.59 -35.98 -2.18
C PHE A 60 -19.23 -35.34 -1.82
N VAL A 61 -18.12 -35.98 -2.21
CA VAL A 61 -16.76 -35.46 -1.96
C VAL A 61 -16.51 -34.19 -2.79
N GLU A 62 -16.99 -34.15 -4.03
CA GLU A 62 -16.91 -32.99 -4.91
C GLU A 62 -17.58 -31.78 -4.27
N ALA A 63 -18.85 -31.91 -3.88
CA ALA A 63 -19.64 -30.84 -3.29
C ALA A 63 -19.12 -30.37 -1.92
N LYS A 64 -18.54 -31.27 -1.11
CA LYS A 64 -18.12 -30.96 0.26
C LYS A 64 -16.67 -30.51 0.39
N ILE A 65 -15.81 -30.84 -0.58
CA ILE A 65 -14.37 -30.59 -0.48
C ILE A 65 -13.86 -29.84 -1.72
N CYS A 66 -14.07 -30.39 -2.92
CA CYS A 66 -13.45 -29.85 -4.13
C CYS A 66 -14.08 -28.52 -4.56
N ASP A 67 -15.41 -28.40 -4.51
CA ASP A 67 -16.13 -27.16 -4.81
C ASP A 67 -15.70 -26.01 -3.88
N PRO A 68 -15.73 -26.16 -2.54
CA PRO A 68 -15.20 -25.13 -1.64
C PRO A 68 -13.72 -24.81 -1.84
N ALA A 69 -12.90 -25.81 -2.19
CA ALA A 69 -11.48 -25.58 -2.47
C ALA A 69 -11.28 -24.72 -3.72
N ARG A 70 -12.01 -24.99 -4.81
CA ARG A 70 -12.00 -24.17 -6.03
C ARG A 70 -12.51 -22.76 -5.77
N GLN A 71 -13.60 -22.61 -5.02
CA GLN A 71 -14.16 -21.30 -4.68
C GLN A 71 -13.15 -20.44 -3.91
N ARG A 72 -12.51 -21.02 -2.87
CA ARG A 72 -11.47 -20.31 -2.10
C ARG A 72 -10.27 -19.95 -2.97
N ALA A 73 -9.77 -20.87 -3.79
CA ALA A 73 -8.67 -20.57 -4.71
C ALA A 73 -9.02 -19.43 -5.69
N ALA A 74 -10.25 -19.42 -6.23
CA ALA A 74 -10.72 -18.35 -7.10
C ALA A 74 -10.94 -17.02 -6.36
N GLU A 75 -11.34 -17.05 -5.09
CA GLU A 75 -11.44 -15.85 -4.23
C GLU A 75 -10.07 -15.28 -3.90
N GLU A 76 -9.12 -16.12 -3.52
CA GLU A 76 -7.74 -15.73 -3.24
C GLU A 76 -7.08 -15.12 -4.47
N GLN A 77 -7.29 -15.73 -5.64
CA GLN A 77 -6.81 -15.21 -6.91
C GLN A 77 -7.44 -13.85 -7.24
N ARG A 78 -8.77 -13.71 -7.11
CA ARG A 78 -9.46 -12.43 -7.31
C ARG A 78 -9.00 -11.36 -6.33
N ALA A 79 -8.78 -11.73 -5.07
CA ALA A 79 -8.27 -10.82 -4.06
C ALA A 79 -6.81 -10.41 -4.35
N ALA A 80 -5.98 -11.33 -4.84
CA ALA A 80 -4.63 -11.02 -5.28
C ALA A 80 -4.65 -10.06 -6.47
N GLU A 81 -5.43 -10.35 -7.52
CA GLU A 81 -5.59 -9.47 -8.68
C GLU A 81 -6.14 -8.10 -8.30
N GLN A 82 -7.09 -8.03 -7.37
CA GLN A 82 -7.62 -6.78 -6.86
C GLN A 82 -6.55 -5.98 -6.12
N ARG A 83 -5.71 -6.63 -5.30
CA ARG A 83 -4.56 -6.00 -4.64
C ARG A 83 -3.50 -5.53 -5.64
N GLU A 84 -3.26 -6.29 -6.71
CA GLU A 84 -2.32 -5.87 -7.76
C GLU A 84 -2.82 -4.66 -8.54
N ARG A 85 -4.13 -4.57 -8.76
CA ARG A 85 -4.78 -3.45 -9.44
C ARG A 85 -5.02 -2.23 -8.54
N ASP A 86 -4.88 -2.38 -7.23
CA ASP A 86 -5.06 -1.28 -6.28
C ASP A 86 -3.76 -0.46 -6.15
N PRO A 87 -3.67 0.73 -6.77
CA PRO A 87 -2.49 1.58 -6.65
C PRO A 87 -2.28 2.06 -5.21
N GLY A 88 -3.34 2.19 -4.40
CA GLY A 88 -3.26 2.59 -3.00
C GLY A 88 -2.48 1.57 -2.17
N TRP A 89 -2.85 0.30 -2.30
CA TRP A 89 -2.15 -0.80 -1.64
C TRP A 89 -0.66 -0.85 -2.01
N ARG A 90 -0.34 -0.67 -3.30
CA ARG A 90 1.06 -0.64 -3.78
C ARG A 90 1.85 0.53 -3.18
N VAL A 91 1.23 1.70 -3.05
CA VAL A 91 1.86 2.88 -2.44
C VAL A 91 2.07 2.69 -0.94
N GLU A 92 1.12 2.09 -0.23
CA GLU A 92 1.26 1.77 1.20
C GLU A 92 2.42 0.80 1.45
N GLU A 93 2.53 -0.25 0.63
CA GLU A 93 3.61 -1.23 0.75
C GLU A 93 4.97 -0.61 0.37
N ALA A 94 5.01 0.24 -0.66
CA ALA A 94 6.21 1.02 -0.98
C ALA A 94 6.62 1.93 0.20
N ALA A 95 5.66 2.60 0.84
CA ALA A 95 5.93 3.43 2.01
C ALA A 95 6.48 2.60 3.20
N ARG A 96 5.97 1.38 3.39
CA ARG A 96 6.50 0.46 4.41
C ARG A 96 7.97 0.11 4.13
N LEU A 97 8.29 -0.26 2.90
CA LEU A 97 9.66 -0.61 2.49
C LEU A 97 10.62 0.58 2.58
N VAL A 98 10.16 1.78 2.19
CA VAL A 98 10.97 3.01 2.28
C VAL A 98 11.26 3.36 3.75
N ARG A 99 10.30 3.18 4.68
CA ARG A 99 10.56 3.35 6.12
C ARG A 99 11.61 2.37 6.63
N GLU A 100 11.46 1.08 6.28
CA GLU A 100 12.44 0.06 6.67
C GLU A 100 13.85 0.35 6.12
N ALA A 101 13.93 0.86 4.89
CA ALA A 101 15.18 1.31 4.28
C ALA A 101 15.75 2.55 4.98
N ALA A 102 14.90 3.51 5.38
CA ALA A 102 15.33 4.70 6.11
C ALA A 102 15.95 4.32 7.46
N ASP A 103 15.35 3.39 8.20
CA ASP A 103 15.89 2.89 9.46
C ASP A 103 17.27 2.24 9.28
N ARG A 104 17.46 1.48 8.19
CA ARG A 104 18.75 0.85 7.85
C ARG A 104 19.78 1.83 7.32
N SER A 105 19.34 2.93 6.68
CA SER A 105 20.24 3.90 6.04
C SER A 105 21.14 4.65 7.03
N ALA A 106 20.77 4.67 8.32
CA ALA A 106 21.61 5.20 9.39
C ALA A 106 22.94 4.43 9.53
N ALA A 107 22.95 3.13 9.24
CA ALA A 107 24.15 2.29 9.25
C ALA A 107 24.84 2.24 7.88
N GLN A 108 24.07 2.33 6.79
CA GLN A 108 24.57 2.28 5.43
C GLN A 108 23.88 3.35 4.56
N PRO A 109 24.49 4.52 4.39
CA PRO A 109 23.92 5.58 3.57
C PRO A 109 23.66 5.13 2.14
N ILE A 110 22.55 5.61 1.56
CA ILE A 110 22.16 5.37 0.17
C ILE A 110 22.52 6.57 -0.70
N ASP A 111 22.68 6.34 -2.00
CA ASP A 111 22.97 7.37 -2.99
C ASP A 111 21.86 8.44 -3.04
N ALA A 112 22.23 9.72 -3.01
CA ALA A 112 21.30 10.84 -3.13
C ALA A 112 20.49 10.79 -4.43
N ALA A 113 21.08 10.33 -5.54
CA ALA A 113 20.38 10.18 -6.82
C ALA A 113 19.29 9.09 -6.77
N LEU A 114 19.40 8.10 -5.87
CA LEU A 114 18.34 7.13 -5.63
C LEU A 114 17.15 7.77 -4.90
N VAL A 115 17.43 8.63 -3.91
CA VAL A 115 16.41 9.36 -3.15
C VAL A 115 15.66 10.33 -4.05
N GLU A 116 16.35 11.08 -4.91
CA GLU A 116 15.73 12.00 -5.87
C GLU A 116 14.80 11.28 -6.86
N ARG A 117 15.24 10.14 -7.42
CA ARG A 117 14.38 9.32 -8.31
C ARG A 117 13.12 8.83 -7.59
N LEU A 118 13.23 8.45 -6.32
CA LEU A 118 12.07 8.04 -5.53
C LEU A 118 11.10 9.20 -5.29
N GLN A 119 11.62 10.39 -4.96
CA GLN A 119 10.80 11.60 -4.80
C GLN A 119 10.05 11.97 -6.08
N GLN A 120 10.72 11.90 -7.25
CA GLN A 120 10.08 12.12 -8.54
C GLN A 120 8.96 11.10 -8.82
N ALA A 121 9.19 9.82 -8.53
CA ALA A 121 8.19 8.77 -8.71
C ALA A 121 6.95 9.00 -7.82
N VAL A 122 7.15 9.41 -6.56
CA VAL A 122 6.05 9.77 -5.65
C VAL A 122 5.29 11.00 -6.15
N GLY A 123 5.99 11.99 -6.69
CA GLY A 123 5.38 13.19 -7.29
C GLY A 123 4.51 12.92 -8.52
N GLY A 124 4.70 11.78 -9.19
CA GLY A 124 3.85 11.34 -10.32
C GLY A 124 2.53 10.66 -9.91
N LEU A 125 2.30 10.41 -8.63
CA LEU A 125 1.09 9.74 -8.15
C LEU A 125 -0.12 10.67 -8.22
N HIS A 126 -1.24 10.15 -8.72
CA HIS A 126 -2.49 10.90 -8.85
C HIS A 126 -3.39 10.62 -7.64
N ALA A 127 -3.62 11.64 -6.80
CA ALA A 127 -4.48 11.53 -5.62
C ALA A 127 -5.84 12.20 -5.85
N LYS A 128 -6.93 11.59 -5.34
CA LYS A 128 -8.26 12.24 -5.35
C LYS A 128 -8.23 13.50 -4.48
N GLY A 129 -8.66 14.63 -5.04
CA GLY A 129 -8.59 15.95 -4.39
C GLY A 129 -7.26 16.67 -4.59
N SER A 130 -6.27 16.02 -5.21
CA SER A 130 -5.12 16.72 -5.79
C SER A 130 -5.50 17.15 -7.19
N ALA A 131 -5.60 18.47 -7.41
CA ALA A 131 -5.55 18.99 -8.77
C ALA A 131 -4.22 18.52 -9.35
N VAL A 132 -4.30 17.59 -10.30
CA VAL A 132 -3.16 16.93 -10.94
C VAL A 132 -2.15 18.00 -11.37
N THR A 133 -1.13 18.22 -10.55
CA THR A 133 0.12 18.86 -10.96
C THR A 133 0.91 17.75 -11.61
N ALA A 134 0.50 17.43 -12.84
CA ALA A 134 1.28 16.57 -13.71
C ALA A 134 2.67 17.18 -13.77
N VAL A 135 3.65 16.44 -13.25
CA VAL A 135 5.06 16.62 -13.58
C VAL A 135 5.21 16.23 -15.05
N THR A 136 4.80 17.14 -15.91
CA THR A 136 5.16 17.19 -17.31
C THR A 136 5.72 18.58 -17.50
N THR A 137 7.05 18.66 -17.57
CA THR A 137 7.83 19.75 -18.17
C THR A 137 6.99 20.83 -18.87
N LYS A 138 6.55 21.85 -18.12
CA LYS A 138 6.08 23.15 -18.66
C LYS A 138 5.81 24.10 -17.50
N SER A 139 6.70 25.08 -17.32
CA SER A 139 6.45 26.33 -16.60
C SER A 139 5.59 26.18 -15.34
N ALA A 140 6.15 25.62 -14.27
CA ALA A 140 5.57 25.86 -12.96
C ALA A 140 5.49 27.39 -12.77
N ASP A 141 4.32 27.89 -12.38
CA ASP A 141 4.15 29.29 -12.06
C ASP A 141 5.11 29.64 -10.91
N THR A 142 6.29 30.14 -11.28
CA THR A 142 7.38 30.44 -10.35
C THR A 142 6.97 31.45 -9.28
N LEU A 143 5.94 32.27 -9.54
CA LEU A 143 5.35 33.17 -8.55
C LEU A 143 4.51 32.41 -7.52
N ALA A 144 3.76 31.39 -7.94
CA ALA A 144 3.00 30.52 -7.04
C ALA A 144 3.92 29.65 -6.16
N GLU A 145 5.03 29.16 -6.72
CA GLU A 145 6.07 28.45 -5.96
C GLU A 145 6.73 29.37 -4.93
N ALA A 146 7.14 30.58 -5.34
CA ALA A 146 7.73 31.57 -4.44
C ALA A 146 6.76 31.93 -3.29
N LEU A 147 5.47 32.13 -3.60
CA LEU A 147 4.44 32.40 -2.59
C LEU A 147 4.31 31.25 -1.58
N THR A 148 4.36 30.00 -2.07
CA THR A 148 4.28 28.81 -1.22
C THR A 148 5.51 28.68 -0.32
N ALA A 149 6.72 28.90 -0.87
CA ALA A 149 7.96 28.88 -0.12
C ALA A 149 8.00 29.95 0.99
N VAL A 150 7.55 31.17 0.71
CA VAL A 150 7.48 32.26 1.70
C VAL A 150 6.50 31.92 2.83
N ARG A 151 5.35 31.32 2.51
CA ARG A 151 4.36 30.88 3.54
C ARG A 151 4.94 29.79 4.43
N ALA A 152 5.62 28.79 3.88
CA ALA A 152 6.26 27.72 4.64
C ALA A 152 7.40 28.25 5.54
N ALA A 153 8.19 29.20 5.03
CA ALA A 153 9.22 29.88 5.81
C ALA A 153 8.62 30.65 7.00
N ALA A 154 7.52 31.38 6.79
CA ALA A 154 6.82 32.11 7.85
C ALA A 154 6.28 31.17 8.93
N GLN A 155 5.68 30.04 8.55
CA GLN A 155 5.22 29.02 9.50
C GLN A 155 6.37 28.46 10.34
N SER A 156 7.52 28.20 9.73
CA SER A 156 8.71 27.70 10.42
C SER A 156 9.28 28.69 11.43
N VAL A 157 9.22 30.00 11.14
CA VAL A 157 9.60 31.06 12.09
C VAL A 157 8.63 31.10 13.27
N THR A 158 7.32 31.06 13.02
CA THR A 158 6.29 31.04 14.07
C THR A 158 6.36 29.79 14.94
N ALA A 159 6.69 28.63 14.35
CA ALA A 159 6.91 27.37 15.05
C ALA A 159 8.21 27.35 15.89
N GLY A 160 9.03 28.41 15.83
CA GLY A 160 10.23 28.55 16.65
C GLY A 160 11.45 27.80 16.11
N HIS A 161 11.43 27.30 14.87
CA HIS A 161 12.54 26.56 14.27
C HIS A 161 13.84 27.37 14.17
N TYR A 162 13.73 28.70 14.22
CA TYR A 162 14.86 29.63 14.13
C TYR A 162 15.21 30.29 15.48
N GLY A 163 14.56 29.88 16.58
CA GLY A 163 14.74 30.46 17.91
C GLY A 163 14.16 31.88 18.05
N LYS A 164 14.46 32.55 19.18
CA LYS A 164 14.11 33.95 19.42
C LYS A 164 15.29 34.86 19.08
N ALA A 165 14.99 36.05 18.57
CA ALA A 165 16.01 37.06 18.32
C ALA A 165 16.73 37.46 19.63
N PRO A 166 18.07 37.66 19.60
CA PRO A 166 18.82 38.12 20.76
C PRO A 166 18.40 39.56 21.14
N ALA A 167 18.57 39.92 22.42
CA ALA A 167 18.19 41.25 22.92
C ALA A 167 18.99 42.39 22.27
N GLU A 168 20.24 42.13 21.88
CA GLU A 168 21.10 43.06 21.15
C GLU A 168 21.72 42.36 19.93
N GLY A 169 22.10 43.15 18.91
CA GLY A 169 22.82 42.61 17.75
C GLY A 169 21.96 41.81 16.77
N VAL A 170 20.64 41.97 16.74
CA VAL A 170 19.73 41.26 15.80
C VAL A 170 20.23 41.33 14.36
N ARG A 171 20.80 42.46 13.94
CA ARG A 171 21.30 42.69 12.58
C ARG A 171 22.47 41.78 12.17
N THR A 172 23.20 41.20 13.12
CA THR A 172 24.33 40.31 12.83
C THR A 172 23.88 38.85 12.68
N THR A 173 22.66 38.52 13.09
CA THR A 173 22.12 37.16 13.03
C THR A 173 21.94 36.68 11.59
N ARG A 174 22.15 35.38 11.37
CA ARG A 174 21.94 34.73 10.07
C ARG A 174 20.50 34.91 9.58
N THR A 175 19.53 34.78 10.49
CA THR A 175 18.10 34.94 10.19
C THR A 175 17.79 36.35 9.69
N TYR A 176 18.35 37.39 10.33
CA TYR A 176 18.18 38.76 9.87
C TYR A 176 18.84 39.03 8.51
N LYS A 177 20.07 38.53 8.30
CA LYS A 177 20.77 38.68 7.01
C LYS A 177 20.04 37.96 5.86
N THR A 178 19.46 36.80 6.14
CA THR A 178 18.67 36.05 5.16
C THR A 178 17.35 36.79 4.86
N TRP A 179 16.70 37.36 5.88
CA TRP A 179 15.54 38.22 5.71
C TRP A 179 15.86 39.47 4.88
N SER A 180 16.98 40.16 5.13
CA SER A 180 17.36 41.34 4.35
C SER A 180 17.62 40.99 2.88
N GLN A 181 18.25 39.84 2.60
CA GLN A 181 18.44 39.35 1.22
C GLN A 181 17.12 39.01 0.54
N LEU A 182 16.17 38.39 1.26
CA LEU A 182 14.85 38.09 0.73
C LEU A 182 14.07 39.38 0.44
N LEU A 183 14.15 40.38 1.33
CA LEU A 183 13.53 41.68 1.14
C LEU A 183 14.11 42.41 -0.07
N GLU A 184 15.42 42.37 -0.26
CA GLU A 184 16.10 42.95 -1.43
C GLU A 184 15.71 42.22 -2.73
N ALA A 185 15.63 40.89 -2.72
CA ALA A 185 15.19 40.12 -3.88
C ALA A 185 13.73 40.40 -4.25
N VAL A 186 12.86 40.68 -3.27
CA VAL A 186 11.43 40.92 -3.52
C VAL A 186 11.14 42.39 -3.83
N GLN A 187 11.72 43.34 -3.10
CA GLN A 187 11.39 44.77 -3.12
C GLN A 187 12.58 45.69 -3.41
N GLY A 188 13.75 45.14 -3.74
CA GLY A 188 14.94 45.94 -4.03
C GLY A 188 14.73 46.92 -5.17
N GLU A 189 15.50 48.01 -5.14
CA GLU A 189 15.44 49.04 -6.19
C GLU A 189 16.19 48.63 -7.47
N ASN A 190 16.95 47.53 -7.41
CA ASN A 190 17.76 46.99 -8.49
C ASN A 190 16.90 46.24 -9.53
N ASP A 191 17.35 46.23 -10.78
CA ASP A 191 16.66 45.61 -11.94
C ASP A 191 16.40 44.10 -11.79
N GLY A 192 17.05 43.44 -10.83
CA GLY A 192 16.85 42.02 -10.51
C GLY A 192 15.76 41.72 -9.49
N SER A 193 15.06 42.72 -8.94
CA SER A 193 14.03 42.48 -7.92
C SER A 193 12.69 42.08 -8.54
N LEU A 194 11.94 41.24 -7.82
CA LEU A 194 10.62 40.79 -8.26
C LEU A 194 9.65 41.97 -8.47
N LEU A 195 9.68 42.97 -7.58
CA LEU A 195 8.83 44.16 -7.71
C LEU A 195 9.13 44.95 -8.98
N ARG A 196 10.41 45.13 -9.36
CA ARG A 196 10.78 45.85 -10.58
C ARG A 196 10.35 45.09 -11.83
N ALA A 197 10.62 43.78 -11.87
CA ALA A 197 10.16 42.91 -12.96
C ALA A 197 8.63 42.96 -13.15
N LEU A 198 7.86 42.96 -12.05
CA LEU A 198 6.40 43.06 -12.10
C LEU A 198 5.90 44.45 -12.51
N GLN A 199 6.61 45.53 -12.15
CA GLN A 199 6.29 46.88 -12.59
C GLN A 199 6.57 47.10 -14.09
N GLU A 200 7.72 46.62 -14.56
CA GLU A 200 8.09 46.68 -15.98
C GLU A 200 7.14 45.87 -16.86
N SER A 201 6.71 44.72 -16.35
CA SER A 201 5.71 43.87 -17.02
C SER A 201 4.27 44.40 -16.88
N GLY A 202 4.06 45.52 -16.18
CA GLY A 202 2.76 46.20 -16.07
C GLY A 202 1.76 45.59 -15.08
N TYR A 203 2.18 44.61 -14.27
CA TYR A 203 1.32 43.97 -13.26
C TYR A 203 1.17 44.80 -11.98
N VAL A 204 2.13 45.68 -11.69
CA VAL A 204 2.14 46.54 -10.48
C VAL A 204 2.41 47.98 -10.87
N LYS A 205 1.60 48.93 -10.35
CA LYS A 205 1.83 50.36 -10.57
C LYS A 205 2.99 50.87 -9.73
N ARG A 206 3.87 51.69 -10.31
CA ARG A 206 4.85 52.48 -9.53
C ARG A 206 4.07 53.45 -8.64
N ARG A 207 4.31 53.41 -7.33
CA ARG A 207 3.91 54.50 -6.45
C ARG A 207 4.95 55.60 -6.65
N GLY A 208 4.49 56.75 -7.16
CA GLY A 208 5.29 57.98 -7.23
C GLY A 208 5.43 58.63 -5.88
#